data_AF-A0A966M9G7-F1
#
_entry.id   AF-A0A966M9G7-F1
#
_cell.length_a   1.000
_cell.length_b   1.000
_cell.length_c   1.000
_cell.angle_alpha   90.00
_cell.angle_beta   90.00
_cell.angle_gamma   90.00
#
_symmetry.space_group_name_H-M   'P 1'
#
loop_
_entity.id
_entity.type
_entity.pdbx_description
1 polymer ?
#
loop_
_entity_poly.entity_id
_entity_poly.type
_entity_poly.pdbx_seq_one_letter_code
_entity_poly.pdbx_strand_id
1 'polypeptide(L)'
;MVKKLFTLFLLLFINIGFANIGLAQIASAEASARPQPTEQEIKNQCALIGNLTFLAIEKFKKGRELDQAKDELSRVAETAFNKEEFAAFSDKLRERYNAAVLDAFLQDRSDPKTAAQKQIKDCIRQNL
;
A
#
# COMPACT_ATOMS: atom_id res chain seq x y z
N MET A 1 -2.15 72.26 3.28
CA MET A 1 -1.66 71.63 2.03
C MET A 1 -1.52 70.14 2.30
N VAL A 2 -2.48 69.32 1.83
CA VAL A 2 -2.35 68.56 0.57
C VAL A 2 -1.21 67.55 0.71
N LYS A 3 -1.49 66.33 1.20
CA LYS A 3 -1.88 65.20 0.34
C LYS A 3 -0.82 65.00 -0.75
N LYS A 4 0.24 64.24 -0.45
CA LYS A 4 1.10 63.50 -1.40
C LYS A 4 2.33 62.98 -0.64
N LEU A 5 2.28 61.73 -0.20
CA LEU A 5 3.34 60.75 -0.49
C LEU A 5 2.88 59.35 -0.05
N PHE A 6 1.64 58.99 -0.38
CA PHE A 6 1.13 57.63 -0.25
C PHE A 6 1.50 56.84 -1.52
N THR A 7 2.79 56.76 -1.85
CA THR A 7 3.34 55.85 -2.87
C THR A 7 4.86 56.02 -2.94
N LEU A 8 5.59 55.26 -2.14
CA LEU A 8 6.88 54.74 -2.58
C LEU A 8 7.16 53.42 -1.85
N PHE A 9 6.88 52.31 -2.54
CA PHE A 9 7.67 51.08 -2.53
C PHE A 9 7.98 50.45 -1.14
N LEU A 10 7.30 49.43 -0.63
CA LEU A 10 6.93 48.15 -1.25
C LEU A 10 8.03 47.54 -2.15
N LEU A 11 9.29 47.63 -1.72
CA LEU A 11 10.39 46.75 -2.12
C LEU A 11 11.40 46.65 -0.96
N LEU A 12 11.09 45.84 0.04
CA LEU A 12 12.05 45.47 1.11
C LEU A 12 12.09 43.95 1.33
N PHE A 13 11.77 43.20 0.28
CA PHE A 13 12.06 41.77 0.20
C PHE A 13 12.88 41.59 -1.06
N ILE A 14 14.19 41.40 -0.89
CA ILE A 14 15.10 40.62 -1.75
C ILE A 14 16.53 40.90 -1.23
N ASN A 15 17.25 39.81 -0.95
CA ASN A 15 18.69 39.71 -0.66
C ASN A 15 19.20 40.08 0.74
N ILE A 16 18.98 39.16 1.68
CA ILE A 16 20.07 38.62 2.51
C ILE A 16 20.06 37.12 2.20
N GLY A 17 20.93 36.61 1.33
CA GLY A 17 22.38 36.69 1.46
C GLY A 17 22.83 35.34 2.01
N PHE A 18 22.95 34.37 1.11
CA PHE A 18 23.58 33.07 1.30
C PHE A 18 24.93 33.22 2.01
N ALA A 19 24.96 32.95 3.32
CA ALA A 19 26.18 32.63 4.05
C ALA A 19 25.80 32.18 5.45
N ASN A 20 25.47 30.90 5.62
CA ASN A 20 25.94 30.13 6.77
C ASN A 20 25.77 28.65 6.47
N ILE A 21 26.88 28.08 6.03
CA ILE A 21 27.18 26.66 5.96
C ILE A 21 27.20 26.18 7.42
N GLY A 22 26.03 25.86 7.94
CA GLY A 22 25.85 25.10 9.16
C GLY A 22 25.43 23.70 8.75
N LEU A 23 26.42 22.82 8.63
CA LEU A 23 26.27 21.39 8.41
C LEU A 23 25.51 20.78 9.60
N ALA A 24 24.19 20.94 9.64
CA ALA A 24 23.33 20.11 10.45
C ALA A 24 23.21 18.77 9.72
N GLN A 25 24.27 17.96 9.83
CA GLN A 25 24.17 16.51 9.74
C GLN A 25 23.22 16.08 10.85
N ILE A 26 21.93 16.16 10.57
CA ILE A 26 20.98 15.25 11.18
C ILE A 26 21.32 13.93 10.49
N ALA A 27 22.21 13.19 11.13
CA ALA A 27 22.24 11.76 11.02
C ALA A 27 20.79 11.32 11.23
N SER A 28 20.06 11.14 10.14
CA SER A 28 18.90 10.27 10.13
C SER A 28 19.49 8.94 10.56
N ALA A 29 19.39 8.67 11.87
CA ALA A 29 19.47 7.33 12.39
C ALA A 29 18.69 6.49 11.39
N GLU A 30 19.41 5.61 10.70
CA GLU A 30 18.84 4.58 9.87
C GLU A 30 17.95 3.77 10.81
N ALA A 31 16.73 4.25 11.07
CA ALA A 31 15.64 3.43 11.52
C ALA A 31 15.62 2.35 10.46
N SER A 32 16.07 1.15 10.81
CA SER A 32 16.37 0.07 9.86
C SER A 32 15.15 -0.14 8.99
N ALA A 33 15.10 0.55 7.85
CA ALA A 33 14.01 0.45 6.92
C ALA A 33 14.13 -0.98 6.43
N ARG A 34 13.11 -1.81 6.73
CA ARG A 34 13.12 -3.19 6.25
C ARG A 34 13.48 -3.15 4.75
N PRO A 35 14.38 -4.04 4.30
CA PRO A 35 14.75 -4.08 2.89
C PRO A 35 13.49 -4.13 2.02
N GLN A 36 13.53 -3.42 0.90
CA GLN A 36 12.54 -3.62 -0.16
C GLN A 36 12.45 -5.14 -0.43
N PRO A 37 11.24 -5.71 -0.55
CA PRO A 37 11.13 -7.12 -0.85
C PRO A 37 11.81 -7.41 -2.19
N THR A 38 12.53 -8.52 -2.25
CA THR A 38 13.12 -9.05 -3.46
C THR A 38 12.04 -9.38 -4.50
N GLU A 39 12.41 -9.50 -5.77
CA GLU A 39 11.48 -9.89 -6.83
C GLU A 39 10.78 -11.23 -6.51
N GLN A 40 11.50 -12.19 -5.93
CA GLN A 40 10.93 -13.48 -5.55
C GLN A 40 9.93 -13.34 -4.39
N GLU A 41 10.24 -12.52 -3.37
CA GLU A 41 9.31 -12.24 -2.27
C GLU A 41 8.05 -11.55 -2.79
N ILE A 42 8.17 -10.60 -3.73
CA ILE A 42 7.03 -9.96 -4.37
C ILE A 42 6.15 -10.98 -5.09
N LYS A 43 6.75 -11.88 -5.88
CA LYS A 43 5.99 -12.95 -6.56
C LYS A 43 5.28 -13.87 -5.56
N ASN A 44 5.95 -14.26 -4.48
CA ASN A 44 5.36 -15.10 -3.43
C ASN A 44 4.21 -14.39 -2.71
N GLN A 45 4.38 -13.11 -2.36
CA GLN A 45 3.35 -12.27 -1.76
C GLN A 45 2.13 -12.14 -2.68
N CYS A 46 2.35 -11.86 -3.96
CA CYS A 46 1.26 -11.75 -4.95
C CYS A 46 0.51 -13.08 -5.12
N ALA A 47 1.24 -14.20 -5.16
CA ALA A 47 0.64 -15.53 -5.23
C ALA A 47 -0.22 -15.84 -3.99
N LEU A 48 0.28 -15.53 -2.79
CA LEU A 48 -0.47 -15.72 -1.55
C LEU A 48 -1.79 -14.94 -1.58
N ILE A 49 -1.73 -13.64 -1.90
CA ILE A 49 -2.89 -12.76 -1.94
C ILE A 49 -3.91 -13.25 -2.98
N GLY A 50 -3.45 -13.66 -4.17
CA GLY A 50 -4.31 -14.23 -5.20
C GLY A 50 -5.00 -15.51 -4.75
N ASN A 51 -4.28 -16.42 -4.09
CA ASN A 51 -4.84 -17.67 -3.59
C ASN A 51 -5.87 -17.45 -2.48
N LEU A 52 -5.63 -16.52 -1.55
CA LEU A 52 -6.61 -16.18 -0.53
C LEU A 52 -7.85 -15.49 -1.11
N THR A 53 -7.66 -14.68 -2.17
CA THR A 53 -8.78 -14.03 -2.86
C THR A 53 -9.61 -15.05 -3.64
N PHE A 54 -8.99 -16.06 -4.26
CA PHE A 54 -9.71 -17.19 -4.85
C PHE A 54 -10.67 -17.83 -3.84
N LEU A 55 -10.19 -18.10 -2.62
CA LEU A 55 -11.03 -18.66 -1.56
C LEU A 55 -12.19 -17.73 -1.19
N ALA A 56 -11.97 -16.42 -1.15
CA ALA A 56 -13.03 -15.45 -0.88
C ALA A 56 -14.12 -15.45 -1.97
N ILE A 57 -13.73 -15.46 -3.25
CA ILE A 57 -14.70 -15.53 -4.36
C ILE A 57 -15.50 -16.83 -4.31
N GLU A 58 -14.86 -17.96 -3.98
CA GLU A 58 -15.56 -19.23 -3.76
C GLU A 58 -16.60 -19.16 -2.64
N LYS A 59 -16.38 -18.33 -1.59
CA LYS A 59 -17.37 -18.06 -0.55
C LYS A 59 -18.50 -17.17 -1.06
N PHE A 60 -18.20 -16.11 -1.81
CA PHE A 60 -19.19 -15.23 -2.42
C PHE A 60 -20.15 -15.99 -3.34
N LYS A 61 -19.61 -16.90 -4.17
CA LYS A 61 -20.41 -17.79 -5.04
C LYS A 61 -21.34 -18.73 -4.27
N LYS A 62 -21.09 -18.96 -2.98
CA LYS A 62 -21.96 -19.73 -2.08
C LYS A 62 -22.94 -18.84 -1.30
N GLY A 63 -23.09 -17.58 -1.71
CA GLY A 63 -24.01 -16.61 -1.12
C GLY A 63 -23.50 -16.01 0.19
N ARG A 64 -22.18 -15.97 0.42
CA ARG A 64 -21.61 -15.26 1.57
C ARG A 64 -21.47 -13.79 1.24
N GLU A 65 -21.89 -12.94 2.17
CA GLU A 65 -21.58 -11.51 2.14
C GLU A 65 -20.10 -11.26 2.46
N LEU A 66 -19.63 -10.05 2.17
CA LEU A 66 -18.24 -9.63 2.37
C LEU A 66 -17.70 -9.98 3.76
N ASP A 67 -18.40 -9.54 4.81
CA ASP A 67 -17.93 -9.73 6.19
C ASP A 67 -17.95 -11.20 6.61
N GLN A 68 -18.96 -11.97 6.17
CA GLN A 68 -19.03 -13.41 6.46
C GLN A 68 -17.85 -14.16 5.83
N ALA A 69 -17.50 -13.87 4.58
CA ALA A 69 -16.37 -14.52 3.92
C ALA A 69 -15.04 -14.16 4.60
N LYS A 70 -14.88 -12.89 5.02
CA LYS A 70 -13.70 -12.42 5.74
C LYS A 70 -13.56 -13.09 7.11
N ASP A 71 -14.65 -13.23 7.85
CA ASP A 71 -14.67 -13.91 9.14
C ASP A 71 -14.33 -15.40 9.00
N GLU A 72 -14.95 -16.10 8.05
CA GLU A 72 -14.67 -17.50 7.77
C GLU A 72 -13.21 -17.75 7.35
N LEU A 73 -12.61 -16.81 6.62
CA LEU A 73 -11.23 -16.92 6.12
C LEU A 73 -10.18 -16.31 7.05
N SER A 74 -10.59 -15.58 8.10
CA SER A 74 -9.71 -14.83 9.00
C SER A 74 -8.54 -15.68 9.53
N ARG A 75 -8.83 -16.86 10.07
CA ARG A 75 -7.80 -17.77 10.59
C ARG A 75 -6.85 -18.28 9.51
N VAL A 76 -7.39 -18.57 8.32
CA VAL A 76 -6.59 -19.06 7.19
C VAL A 76 -5.63 -17.97 6.71
N ALA A 77 -6.15 -16.74 6.54
CA ALA A 77 -5.36 -15.58 6.15
C ALA A 77 -4.28 -15.26 7.18
N GLU A 78 -4.64 -15.16 8.47
CA GLU A 78 -3.69 -14.87 9.54
C GLU A 78 -2.61 -15.94 9.70
N THR A 79 -2.97 -17.21 9.57
CA THR A 79 -1.97 -18.30 9.60
C THR A 79 -0.99 -18.16 8.44
N ALA A 80 -1.48 -17.79 7.26
CA ALA A 80 -0.62 -17.61 6.10
C ALA A 80 0.29 -16.38 6.21
N PHE A 81 -0.21 -15.24 6.70
CA PHE A 81 0.58 -14.03 6.85
C PHE A 81 1.69 -14.14 7.91
N ASN A 82 1.51 -15.02 8.89
CA ASN A 82 2.47 -15.22 9.97
C ASN A 82 3.48 -16.36 9.70
N LYS A 83 3.46 -16.98 8.51
CA LYS A 83 4.56 -17.87 8.10
C LYS A 83 5.87 -17.10 8.00
N GLU A 84 6.98 -17.75 8.30
CA GLU A 84 8.32 -17.15 8.32
C GLU A 84 8.63 -16.34 7.05
N GLU A 85 8.31 -16.89 5.88
CA GLU A 85 8.50 -16.26 4.56
C GLU A 85 7.69 -14.97 4.34
N PHE A 86 6.65 -14.72 5.14
CA PHE A 86 5.72 -13.59 5.00
C PHE A 86 5.64 -12.70 6.23
N ALA A 87 6.14 -13.15 7.39
CA ALA A 87 5.97 -12.48 8.67
C ALA A 87 6.49 -11.03 8.65
N ALA A 88 7.60 -10.78 7.95
CA ALA A 88 8.18 -9.45 7.76
C ALA A 88 7.28 -8.48 6.96
N PHE A 89 6.28 -8.99 6.24
CA PHE A 89 5.37 -8.23 5.39
C PHE A 89 3.89 -8.38 5.80
N SER A 90 3.62 -9.01 6.95
CA SER A 90 2.28 -9.43 7.35
C SER A 90 1.24 -8.31 7.35
N ASP A 91 1.56 -7.12 7.86
CA ASP A 91 0.63 -5.97 7.87
C ASP A 91 0.27 -5.51 6.46
N LYS A 92 1.28 -5.40 5.59
CA LYS A 92 1.09 -5.05 4.18
C LYS A 92 0.28 -6.11 3.44
N LEU A 93 0.47 -7.39 3.79
CA LEU A 93 -0.31 -8.50 3.24
C LEU A 93 -1.78 -8.46 3.69
N ARG A 94 -2.05 -8.15 4.97
CA ARG A 94 -3.42 -7.96 5.48
C ARG A 94 -4.14 -6.85 4.73
N GLU A 95 -3.49 -5.71 4.55
CA GLU A 95 -4.05 -4.57 3.81
C GLU A 95 -4.37 -4.96 2.36
N ARG A 96 -3.40 -5.54 1.65
CA ARG A 96 -3.56 -5.99 0.26
C ARG A 96 -4.65 -7.04 0.11
N TYR A 97 -4.74 -7.97 1.06
CA TYR A 97 -5.76 -9.00 1.05
C TYR A 97 -7.15 -8.41 1.23
N ASN A 98 -7.33 -7.50 2.20
CA ASN A 98 -8.61 -6.84 2.43
C ASN A 98 -9.07 -6.03 1.21
N ALA A 99 -8.15 -5.27 0.59
CA ALA A 99 -8.44 -4.52 -0.63
C ALA A 99 -8.83 -5.44 -1.79
N ALA A 100 -8.11 -6.55 -1.97
CA ALA A 100 -8.39 -7.53 -3.00
C ALA A 100 -9.74 -8.23 -2.84
N VAL A 101 -10.09 -8.62 -1.60
CA VAL A 101 -11.37 -9.28 -1.30
C VAL A 101 -12.53 -8.32 -1.54
N LEU A 102 -12.39 -7.05 -1.15
CA LEU A 102 -13.38 -6.02 -1.44
C LEU A 102 -13.55 -5.80 -2.95
N ASP A 103 -12.44 -5.66 -3.70
CA ASP A 103 -12.47 -5.52 -5.15
C ASP A 103 -13.17 -6.70 -5.83
N ALA A 104 -12.86 -7.91 -5.38
CA ALA A 104 -13.46 -9.13 -5.91
C ALA A 104 -14.97 -9.23 -5.61
N PHE A 105 -15.40 -8.80 -4.43
CA PHE A 105 -16.80 -8.72 -4.04
C PHE A 105 -17.58 -7.74 -4.92
N LEU A 106 -17.04 -6.53 -5.12
CA LEU A 106 -17.69 -5.46 -5.89
C LEU A 106 -17.81 -5.79 -7.38
N GLN A 107 -16.91 -6.61 -7.92
CA GLN A 107 -16.88 -6.94 -9.34
C GLN A 107 -17.70 -8.17 -9.73
N ASP A 108 -18.40 -8.81 -8.78
CA ASP A 108 -19.20 -10.03 -8.98
C ASP A 108 -18.50 -11.05 -9.91
N ARG A 109 -17.25 -11.37 -9.59
CA ARG A 109 -16.42 -12.18 -10.48
C ARG A 109 -16.92 -13.62 -10.53
N SER A 110 -17.50 -14.00 -11.67
CA SER A 110 -18.14 -15.31 -11.87
C SER A 110 -17.17 -16.50 -11.91
N ASP A 111 -15.92 -16.29 -12.36
CA ASP A 111 -14.86 -17.31 -12.36
C ASP A 111 -13.71 -16.97 -11.37
N PRO A 112 -13.63 -17.68 -10.23
CA PRO A 112 -12.62 -17.43 -9.18
C PRO A 112 -11.19 -17.64 -9.66
N LYS A 113 -10.96 -18.60 -10.57
CA LYS A 113 -9.63 -18.96 -11.04
C LYS A 113 -9.06 -17.87 -11.94
N THR A 114 -9.83 -17.43 -12.94
CA THR A 114 -9.48 -16.31 -13.82
C THR A 114 -9.31 -15.02 -13.02
N ALA A 115 -10.17 -14.78 -12.05
CA ALA A 115 -10.07 -13.63 -11.17
C ALA A 115 -8.74 -13.59 -10.39
N ALA A 116 -8.39 -14.69 -9.72
CA ALA A 116 -7.16 -14.81 -8.96
C ALA A 116 -5.92 -14.71 -9.85
N GLN A 117 -5.92 -15.36 -11.02
CA GLN A 117 -4.82 -15.27 -11.98
C GLN A 117 -4.58 -13.84 -12.48
N LYS A 118 -5.66 -13.11 -12.81
CA LYS A 118 -5.57 -11.70 -13.21
C LYS A 118 -4.96 -10.86 -12.09
N GLN A 119 -5.44 -11.04 -10.87
CA GLN A 119 -4.95 -10.33 -9.70
C GLN A 119 -3.47 -10.60 -9.41
N ILE A 120 -3.02 -11.85 -9.50
CA ILE A 120 -1.59 -12.19 -9.34
C ILE A 120 -0.75 -11.45 -10.38
N LYS A 121 -1.17 -11.47 -11.65
CA LYS A 121 -0.47 -10.76 -12.74
C LYS A 121 -0.43 -9.26 -12.51
N ASP A 122 -1.55 -8.67 -12.09
CA ASP A 122 -1.65 -7.23 -11.83
C ASP A 122 -0.80 -6.82 -10.63
N CYS A 123 -0.81 -7.61 -9.55
CA CYS A 123 0.04 -7.41 -8.38
C CYS A 123 1.52 -7.43 -8.74
N ILE A 124 1.96 -8.42 -9.53
CA ILE A 124 3.36 -8.53 -9.98
C ILE A 124 3.74 -7.30 -10.80
N ARG A 125 2.91 -6.91 -11.79
CA ARG A 125 3.17 -5.74 -12.66
C ARG A 125 3.28 -4.42 -11.90
N GLN A 126 2.59 -4.29 -10.77
CA GLN A 126 2.60 -3.06 -9.97
C GLN A 126 3.78 -2.98 -8.99
N ASN A 127 4.50 -4.08 -8.77
CA ASN A 127 5.53 -4.18 -7.73
C ASN A 127 6.91 -4.59 -8.26
N LEU A 128 7.02 -4.95 -9.54
CA LEU A 128 8.26 -5.17 -10.28
C LEU A 128 8.37 -4.12 -11.39
#